data_AF-A0A2A3HM16-F1
#
_entry.id   AF-A0A2A3HM16-F1
#
_cell.length_a   1.000
_cell.length_b   1.000
_cell.length_c   1.000
_cell.angle_alpha   90.00
_cell.angle_beta   90.00
_cell.angle_gamma   90.00
#
_symmetry.space_group_name_H-M   'P 1'
#
loop_
_entity.id
_entity.type
_entity.pdbx_description
1 polymer ?
#
loop_
_entity_poly.entity_id
_entity_poly.type
_entity_poly.pdbx_seq_one_letter_code
_entity_poly.pdbx_strand_id
1 'polypeptide(L)'
;MKLQQAYVSEAANIGDWSQIGYTAPGTNGTTSNFTYSQPNTGWSNNTVELASGMTDAWGASNITKLNDCAQGKNWTVSVTAGTSGTASGEAVFTAQVATANGDCKALTPNFENIGK
;
A
#
# COMPACT_ATOMS: atom_id res chain seq x y z
N MET A 1 1.06 3.77 -7.80
CA MET A 1 -0.17 4.44 -7.36
C MET A 1 -0.31 5.79 -8.06
N LYS A 2 -0.98 5.86 -9.22
CA LYS A 2 -1.02 7.11 -10.03
C LYS A 2 -1.98 8.16 -9.48
N LEU A 3 -3.14 7.74 -8.95
CA LEU A 3 -4.12 8.64 -8.34
C LEU A 3 -3.57 9.33 -7.09
N GLN A 4 -2.86 8.59 -6.23
CA GLN A 4 -2.20 9.19 -5.07
C GLN A 4 -1.16 10.24 -5.49
N GLN A 5 -0.35 9.93 -6.51
CA GLN A 5 0.64 10.88 -7.00
C GLN A 5 -0.01 12.17 -7.49
N ALA A 6 -1.12 12.08 -8.22
CA ALA A 6 -1.88 13.26 -8.67
C ALA A 6 -2.39 14.08 -7.47
N TYR A 7 -2.98 13.42 -6.47
CA TYR A 7 -3.46 14.10 -5.27
C TYR A 7 -2.35 14.80 -4.49
N VAL A 8 -1.18 14.15 -4.36
CA VAL A 8 0.00 14.73 -3.73
C VAL A 8 0.48 15.97 -4.49
N SER A 9 0.48 15.94 -5.82
CA SER A 9 0.84 17.10 -6.64
C SER A 9 -0.11 18.29 -6.48
N GLU A 10 -1.37 18.05 -6.11
CA GLU A 10 -2.39 19.10 -5.93
C GLU A 10 -2.43 19.65 -4.50
N ALA A 11 -2.29 18.77 -3.49
CA ALA A 11 -2.58 19.09 -2.10
C ALA A 11 -1.38 18.97 -1.16
N ALA A 12 -0.22 18.50 -1.64
CA ALA A 12 0.95 18.13 -0.83
C ALA A 12 0.62 17.15 0.32
N ASN A 13 -0.47 16.41 0.19
CA ASN A 13 -1.01 15.52 1.20
C ASN A 13 -1.17 14.10 0.65
N ILE A 14 -1.05 13.11 1.53
CA ILE A 14 -1.47 11.74 1.30
C ILE A 14 -2.94 11.64 1.69
N GLY A 15 -3.75 11.03 0.82
CA GLY A 15 -5.20 10.94 0.97
C GLY A 15 -5.64 9.49 1.11
N ASP A 16 -6.77 9.30 1.77
CA ASP A 16 -7.46 8.02 1.75
C ASP A 16 -8.09 7.76 0.36
N TRP A 17 -8.63 6.57 0.14
CA TRP A 17 -9.27 6.16 -1.11
C TRP A 17 -10.34 7.15 -1.56
N SER A 18 -11.18 7.64 -0.64
CA SER A 18 -12.20 8.62 -0.99
C SER A 18 -11.60 9.94 -1.44
N GLN A 19 -10.55 10.44 -0.77
CA GLN A 19 -9.88 11.70 -1.12
C GLN A 19 -9.20 11.63 -2.49
N ILE A 20 -8.65 10.47 -2.86
CA ILE A 20 -8.00 10.29 -4.16
C ILE A 20 -8.96 9.82 -5.27
N GLY A 21 -10.26 9.75 -5.00
CA GLY A 21 -11.27 9.32 -5.97
C GLY A 21 -11.18 7.84 -6.35
N TYR A 22 -10.74 6.98 -5.42
CA TYR A 22 -10.62 5.55 -5.60
C TYR A 22 -11.61 4.79 -4.71
N THR A 23 -12.05 3.62 -5.16
CA THR A 23 -12.83 2.69 -4.35
C THR A 23 -12.03 1.40 -4.20
N ALA A 24 -11.93 0.91 -2.97
CA ALA A 24 -11.30 -0.35 -2.65
C ALA A 24 -11.79 -1.49 -3.56
N PRO A 25 -10.93 -2.45 -3.96
CA PRO A 25 -11.37 -3.58 -4.76
C PRO A 25 -12.42 -4.44 -4.06
N GLY A 26 -13.36 -4.97 -4.85
CA GLY A 26 -14.43 -5.83 -4.37
C GLY A 26 -15.59 -5.06 -3.71
N THR A 27 -16.46 -5.79 -3.02
CA THR A 27 -17.61 -5.18 -2.33
C THR A 27 -17.16 -4.75 -0.94
N ASN A 28 -17.25 -3.46 -0.63
CA ASN A 28 -16.81 -2.88 0.64
C ASN A 28 -15.34 -3.23 0.98
N GLY A 29 -14.46 -3.20 -0.02
CA GLY A 29 -13.04 -3.53 0.15
C GLY A 29 -12.77 -5.02 0.37
N THR A 30 -13.71 -5.91 0.04
CA THR A 30 -13.54 -7.35 0.20
C THR A 30 -13.78 -8.09 -1.12
N THR A 31 -12.84 -8.96 -1.45
CA THR A 31 -12.92 -9.91 -2.57
C THR A 31 -13.05 -11.34 -2.01
N SER A 32 -12.97 -12.36 -2.86
CA SER A 32 -12.94 -13.76 -2.41
C SER A 32 -11.69 -14.13 -1.61
N ASN A 33 -10.57 -13.42 -1.82
CA ASN A 33 -9.26 -13.80 -1.26
C ASN A 33 -8.69 -12.75 -0.30
N PHE A 34 -9.05 -11.47 -0.48
CA PHE A 34 -8.46 -10.35 0.25
C PHE A 34 -9.50 -9.41 0.84
N THR A 35 -9.22 -8.92 2.03
CA THR A 35 -9.79 -7.70 2.59
C THR A 35 -8.76 -6.59 2.47
N TYR A 36 -9.12 -5.53 1.78
CA TYR A 36 -8.28 -4.35 1.59
C TYR A 36 -8.52 -3.37 2.73
N SER A 37 -7.45 -2.69 3.15
CA SER A 37 -7.48 -1.68 4.18
C SER A 37 -6.62 -0.49 3.79
N GLN A 38 -6.91 0.63 4.43
CA GLN A 38 -6.09 1.83 4.48
C GLN A 38 -6.02 2.28 5.94
N PRO A 39 -4.97 2.97 6.39
CA PRO A 39 -4.87 3.39 7.77
C PRO A 39 -5.93 4.47 8.03
N ASN A 40 -6.84 4.07 8.91
CA ASN A 40 -7.70 4.83 9.81
C ASN A 40 -8.14 6.25 9.38
N THR A 41 -9.45 6.33 9.17
CA THR A 41 -10.42 7.44 9.16
C THR A 41 -10.35 8.46 10.31
N GLY A 42 -9.21 8.56 11.01
CA GLY A 42 -9.00 9.43 12.17
C GLY A 42 -8.24 10.72 11.87
N TRP A 43 -7.86 10.96 10.62
CA TRP A 43 -7.23 12.21 10.23
C TRP A 43 -8.26 13.31 10.02
N SER A 44 -7.86 14.55 10.29
CA SER A 44 -8.65 15.70 9.84
C SER A 44 -8.77 15.64 8.33
N ASN A 45 -10.01 15.62 7.82
CA ASN A 45 -10.33 15.53 6.38
C ASN A 45 -9.83 14.27 5.66
N ASN A 46 -9.49 13.18 6.37
CA ASN A 46 -8.96 11.95 5.78
C ASN A 46 -7.66 12.16 4.98
N THR A 47 -6.79 13.07 5.43
CA THR A 47 -5.49 13.33 4.82
C THR A 47 -4.36 13.45 5.84
N VAL A 48 -3.12 13.26 5.40
CA VAL A 48 -1.90 13.57 6.17
C VAL A 48 -0.91 14.28 5.28
N GLU A 49 -0.07 15.14 5.84
CA GLU A 49 0.97 15.83 5.08
C GLU A 49 2.00 14.84 4.51
N LEU A 50 2.39 15.00 3.24
CA LEU A 50 3.37 14.12 2.59
C LEU A 50 4.69 14.05 3.37
N ALA A 51 5.12 15.17 3.95
CA ALA A 51 6.35 15.27 4.73
C ALA A 51 6.35 14.35 5.96
N SER A 52 5.17 14.05 6.52
CA SER A 52 5.03 13.11 7.64
C SER A 52 5.14 11.65 7.19
N GLY A 53 4.92 11.38 5.90
CA GLY A 53 4.82 10.03 5.36
C GLY A 53 3.63 9.25 5.94
N MET A 54 3.51 8.00 5.50
CA MET A 54 2.47 7.09 5.94
C MET A 54 2.95 5.65 5.82
N THR A 55 3.12 5.01 6.97
CA THR A 55 3.37 3.58 7.04
C THR A 55 2.08 2.81 6.80
N ASP A 56 2.15 1.74 6.02
CA ASP A 56 0.99 0.89 5.69
C ASP A 56 -0.21 1.67 5.12
N ALA A 57 0.07 2.70 4.32
CA ALA A 57 -0.92 3.54 3.63
C ALA A 57 -2.00 2.76 2.90
N TRP A 58 -1.66 1.59 2.37
CA TRP A 58 -2.63 0.59 1.95
C TRP A 58 -2.19 -0.79 2.39
N GLY A 59 -3.15 -1.66 2.61
CA GLY A 59 -2.88 -3.05 2.94
C GLY A 59 -3.88 -4.00 2.32
N ALA A 60 -3.44 -5.23 2.11
CA ALA A 60 -4.30 -6.37 1.81
C ALA A 60 -4.08 -7.46 2.86
N SER A 61 -5.19 -7.98 3.36
CA SER A 61 -5.23 -9.09 4.31
C SER A 61 -5.80 -10.31 3.64
N ASN A 62 -5.08 -11.42 3.73
CA ASN A 62 -5.55 -12.74 3.35
C ASN A 62 -6.76 -13.15 4.17
N ILE A 63 -7.85 -13.53 3.50
CA ILE A 63 -9.03 -14.13 4.13
C ILE A 63 -8.74 -15.58 4.55
N THR A 64 -7.85 -16.27 3.83
CA THR A 64 -7.38 -17.62 4.13
C THR A 64 -5.88 -17.74 3.86
N LYS A 65 -5.24 -18.83 4.28
CA LYS A 65 -3.84 -19.10 3.93
C LYS A 65 -3.69 -19.14 2.40
N LEU A 66 -2.83 -18.27 1.85
CA LEU A 66 -2.45 -18.28 0.44
C LEU A 66 -0.98 -18.68 0.33
N ASN A 67 -0.71 -19.89 -0.17
CA ASN A 67 0.64 -20.46 -0.21
C ASN A 67 1.27 -20.40 1.19
N ASP A 68 2.44 -19.78 1.30
CA ASP A 68 3.19 -19.63 2.56
C ASP A 68 2.77 -18.42 3.40
N CYS A 69 1.80 -17.65 2.91
CA CYS A 69 1.23 -16.52 3.64
C CYS A 69 0.03 -16.97 4.48
N ALA A 70 0.20 -16.95 5.80
CA ALA A 70 -0.89 -17.19 6.74
C ALA A 70 -2.06 -16.21 6.51
N GLN A 71 -3.22 -16.52 7.07
CA GLN A 71 -4.33 -15.57 7.13
C GLN A 71 -3.89 -14.30 7.88
N GLY A 72 -4.25 -13.12 7.37
CA GLY A 72 -3.87 -11.84 7.98
C GLY A 72 -3.25 -10.83 7.02
N LYS A 73 -2.81 -9.70 7.57
CA LYS A 73 -2.26 -8.55 6.82
C LYS A 73 -0.85 -8.88 6.31
N ASN A 74 -0.75 -9.33 5.06
CA ASN A 74 0.53 -9.72 4.48
C ASN A 74 1.05 -8.77 3.43
N TRP A 75 0.25 -7.87 2.85
CA TRP A 75 0.75 -6.90 1.87
C TRP A 75 0.48 -5.51 2.35
N THR A 76 1.50 -4.66 2.30
CA THR A 76 1.36 -3.25 2.63
C THR A 76 2.09 -2.38 1.62
N VAL A 77 1.65 -1.14 1.50
CA VAL A 77 2.30 -0.09 0.73
C VAL A 77 2.43 1.11 1.64
N SER A 78 3.65 1.58 1.85
CA SER A 78 3.94 2.81 2.57
C SER A 78 4.22 3.96 1.60
N VAL A 79 3.98 5.19 2.04
CA VAL A 79 4.23 6.41 1.27
C VAL A 79 5.16 7.33 2.05
N THR A 80 6.14 7.91 1.36
CA THR A 80 7.05 8.91 1.94
C THR A 80 7.28 10.04 0.95
N ALA A 81 7.72 11.20 1.44
CA ALA A 81 8.24 12.25 0.57
C ALA A 81 9.55 11.79 -0.08
N GLY A 82 9.71 11.99 -1.38
CA GLY A 82 11.01 11.86 -2.03
C GLY A 82 11.95 12.97 -1.56
N THR A 83 13.16 12.59 -1.14
CA THR A 83 14.13 13.49 -0.48
C THR A 83 15.28 13.93 -1.38
N SER A 84 15.34 13.49 -2.65
CA SER A 84 16.47 13.77 -3.52
C SER A 84 16.13 13.65 -5.01
N GLY A 85 16.86 14.39 -5.85
CA GLY A 85 16.79 14.29 -7.30
C GLY A 85 15.45 14.74 -7.88
N THR A 86 15.01 14.11 -8.96
CA THR A 86 13.73 14.43 -9.64
C THR A 86 12.49 14.09 -8.82
N ALA A 87 12.64 13.35 -7.71
CA ALA A 87 11.55 12.95 -6.82
C ALA A 87 11.35 13.90 -5.63
N SER A 88 12.10 15.01 -5.53
CA SER A 88 11.98 15.96 -4.43
C SER A 88 10.57 16.56 -4.38
N GLY A 89 9.81 16.26 -3.33
CA GLY A 89 8.41 16.68 -3.18
C GLY A 89 7.39 15.75 -3.85
N GLU A 90 7.82 14.65 -4.45
CA GLU A 90 6.94 13.60 -4.99
C GLU A 90 6.68 12.50 -3.95
N ALA A 91 5.64 11.71 -4.14
CA ALA A 91 5.38 10.54 -3.30
C ALA A 91 6.20 9.32 -3.74
N VAL A 92 6.95 8.75 -2.80
CA VAL A 92 7.67 7.48 -2.97
C VAL A 92 6.86 6.37 -2.32
N PHE A 93 6.59 5.31 -3.09
CA PHE A 93 5.79 4.16 -2.67
C PHE A 93 6.69 2.95 -2.39
N THR A 94 6.56 2.35 -1.22
CA THR A 94 7.31 1.14 -0.84
C THR A 94 6.35 0.01 -0.54
N ALA A 95 6.37 -1.03 -1.38
CA ALA A 95 5.59 -2.24 -1.15
C ALA A 95 6.35 -3.21 -0.25
N GLN A 96 5.66 -3.82 0.70
CA GLN A 96 6.21 -4.82 1.61
C GLN A 96 5.28 -6.03 1.70
N VAL A 97 5.88 -7.21 1.87
CA VAL A 97 5.17 -8.43 2.22
C VAL A 97 5.58 -8.83 3.63
N ALA A 98 4.62 -9.11 4.51
CA ALA A 98 4.89 -9.50 5.88
C ALA A 98 5.59 -10.87 5.89
N THR A 99 6.89 -10.86 6.20
CA THR A 99 7.72 -12.06 6.29
C THR A 99 7.66 -12.68 7.68
N ALA A 100 6.49 -12.71 8.34
CA ALA A 100 6.38 -13.12 9.75
C ALA A 100 7.09 -14.46 10.05
N ASN A 101 7.20 -15.36 9.06
CA ASN A 101 8.01 -16.59 9.12
C ASN A 101 9.04 -16.74 7.98
N GLY A 102 9.37 -15.68 7.23
CA GLY A 102 10.32 -15.73 6.11
C GLY A 102 9.79 -16.34 4.81
N ASP A 103 8.73 -17.16 4.88
CA ASP A 103 8.22 -17.90 3.71
C ASP A 103 7.15 -17.14 2.92
N CYS A 104 6.43 -16.20 3.53
CA CYS A 104 5.47 -15.34 2.83
C CYS A 104 6.22 -14.27 2.01
N LYS A 105 6.43 -14.55 0.72
CA LYS A 105 7.16 -13.69 -0.22
C LYS A 105 6.29 -13.30 -1.41
N ALA A 106 6.61 -12.16 -2.02
CA ALA A 106 6.08 -11.83 -3.34
C ALA A 106 6.56 -12.89 -4.35
N LEU A 107 5.63 -13.60 -4.97
CA LEU A 107 5.91 -14.69 -5.92
C LEU A 107 6.17 -14.16 -7.34
N THR A 108 6.51 -12.89 -7.50
CA THR A 108 6.83 -12.34 -8.82
C THR A 108 8.02 -13.12 -9.38
N PRO A 109 7.89 -13.80 -10.53
CA PRO A 109 9.01 -14.49 -11.13
C PRO A 109 10.10 -13.48 -11.43
N ASN A 110 11.28 -13.68 -10.84
CA ASN A 110 12.50 -13.03 -11.28
C ASN A 110 13.42 -14.14 -11.83
N PHE A 111 14.32 -13.77 -12.73
CA PHE A 111 15.26 -14.73 -13.32
C PHE A 111 16.23 -15.33 -12.28
N GLU A 112 16.31 -14.76 -11.08
CA GLU A 112 17.10 -15.30 -9.97
C GLU A 112 16.45 -16.54 -9.31
N ASN A 113 15.12 -16.67 -9.42
CA ASN A 113 14.34 -17.74 -8.81
C ASN A 113 13.88 -18.81 -9.82
N ILE A 114 14.21 -18.67 -11.11
CA ILE A 114 13.94 -19.68 -12.14
C ILE A 114 15.23 -20.48 -12.39
N GLY A 115 15.23 -21.77 -12.04
CA GLY A 115 16.30 -22.71 -12.43
C GLY A 115 17.31 -23.12 -11.34
N LYS A 116 16.92 -23.16 -10.07
CA LYS A 116 17.62 -23.96 -9.05
C LYS A 116 16.96 -25.32 -8.88
#